data_AF-A0A6I2QYV7-F1
#
_entry.id   AF-A0A6I2QYV7-F1
#
_cell.length_a   1.000
_cell.length_b   1.000
_cell.length_c   1.000
_cell.angle_alpha   90.00
_cell.angle_beta   90.00
_cell.angle_gamma   90.00
#
_symmetry.space_group_name_H-M   'P 1'
#
loop_
_entity.id
_entity.type
_entity.pdbx_description
1 polymer ?
#
loop_
_entity_poly.entity_id
_entity_poly.type
_entity_poly.pdbx_seq_one_letter_code
_entity_poly.pdbx_strand_id
1 'polypeptide(L)'
;MGRYPTKAAGNRYYESRKNAAEHDERLTSREAAGELLGVSWSSLADYEWGLTKVPVDVVCRMADLYKDPSLLNWYCCKECPICRSEQLSTEMDDIRGIALRLMVDGDTEAISQVIAEIAKDGIISDDEKPRMQEAMKRLDEIGRIISELRLYCQKYLEEDDGDEQG
;
A
#
# COMPACT_ATOMS: atom_id res chain seq x y z
N MET A 1 -17.72 13.56 27.90
CA MET A 1 -17.69 12.23 27.25
C MET A 1 -18.29 12.35 25.86
N GLY A 2 -17.44 12.43 24.84
CA GLY A 2 -17.88 12.60 23.45
C GLY A 2 -18.52 11.32 22.90
N ARG A 3 -19.69 11.47 22.25
CA ARG A 3 -20.43 10.37 21.60
C ARG A 3 -19.53 9.57 20.66
N TYR A 4 -19.38 8.27 20.92
CA TYR A 4 -18.82 7.33 19.94
C TYR A 4 -19.73 7.32 18.70
N PRO A 5 -19.22 7.66 17.50
CA PRO A 5 -20.01 7.62 16.28
C PRO A 5 -20.20 6.15 15.83
N THR A 6 -21.36 5.59 16.12
CA THR A 6 -21.77 4.21 15.80
C THR A 6 -21.89 3.89 14.30
N LYS A 7 -21.84 4.89 13.41
CA LYS A 7 -21.89 4.70 11.95
C LYS A 7 -20.50 4.64 11.25
N ALA A 8 -19.42 5.02 11.93
CA ALA A 8 -18.06 5.01 11.38
C ALA A 8 -17.22 3.81 11.88
N ALA A 9 -17.76 3.04 12.83
CA ALA A 9 -17.08 1.86 13.37
C ALA A 9 -16.89 0.82 12.25
N GLY A 10 -15.65 0.34 12.07
CA GLY A 10 -15.28 -0.59 11.00
C GLY A 10 -14.73 0.06 9.72
N ASN A 11 -14.70 1.40 9.61
CA ASN A 11 -14.00 2.07 8.51
C ASN A 11 -12.51 2.23 8.83
N ARG A 12 -11.64 1.79 7.92
CA ARG A 12 -10.19 1.77 8.13
C ARG A 12 -9.60 3.16 8.43
N TYR A 13 -10.07 4.22 7.76
CA TYR A 13 -9.58 5.58 7.99
C TYR A 13 -9.95 6.12 9.38
N TYR A 14 -11.17 5.80 9.83
CA TYR A 14 -11.63 6.16 11.18
C TYR A 14 -10.80 5.45 12.25
N GLU A 15 -10.57 4.15 12.07
CA GLU A 15 -9.77 3.33 12.99
C GLU A 15 -8.33 3.84 13.08
N SER A 16 -7.67 4.09 11.94
CA SER A 16 -6.32 4.66 11.92
C SER A 16 -6.26 6.00 12.66
N ARG A 17 -7.21 6.90 12.44
CA ARG A 17 -7.25 8.18 13.16
C ARG A 17 -7.46 7.98 14.66
N LYS A 18 -8.33 7.05 15.07
CA LYS A 18 -8.62 6.82 16.48
C LYS A 18 -7.44 6.22 17.23
N ASN A 19 -6.70 5.31 16.60
CA ASN A 19 -5.45 4.78 17.14
C ASN A 19 -4.42 5.90 17.28
N ALA A 20 -4.27 6.75 16.27
CA ALA A 20 -3.36 7.88 16.33
C ALA A 20 -3.75 8.93 17.40
N ALA A 21 -5.06 9.09 17.65
CA ALA A 21 -5.58 10.00 18.66
C ALA A 21 -5.25 9.58 20.11
N GLU A 22 -4.79 8.35 20.34
CA GLU A 22 -4.25 7.92 21.64
C GLU A 22 -2.94 8.62 21.98
N HIS A 23 -2.23 9.14 20.97
CA HIS A 23 -0.93 9.78 21.11
C HIS A 23 -0.89 11.22 20.58
N ASP A 24 -1.91 11.67 19.81
CA ASP A 24 -2.07 13.05 19.36
C ASP A 24 -3.51 13.54 19.56
N GLU A 25 -3.71 14.38 20.59
CA GLU A 25 -5.03 14.90 20.96
C GLU A 25 -5.71 15.70 19.84
N ARG A 26 -4.95 16.26 18.90
CA ARG A 26 -5.51 17.01 17.75
C ARG A 26 -6.29 16.11 16.81
N LEU A 27 -6.06 14.80 16.86
CA LEU A 27 -6.76 13.81 16.04
C LEU A 27 -8.07 13.32 16.66
N THR A 28 -8.40 13.76 17.89
CA THR A 28 -9.62 13.35 18.58
C THR A 28 -10.89 13.85 17.87
N SER A 29 -10.87 15.09 17.38
CA SER A 29 -11.96 15.72 16.60
C SER A 29 -11.71 15.62 15.09
N ARG A 30 -12.79 15.62 14.30
CA ARG A 30 -12.70 15.67 12.83
C ARG A 30 -12.32 17.06 12.31
N GLU A 31 -12.60 18.10 13.09
CA GLU A 31 -12.28 19.48 12.72
C GLU A 31 -10.77 19.70 12.72
N ALA A 32 -10.10 19.42 13.84
CA ALA A 32 -8.66 19.57 13.95
C ALA A 32 -7.90 18.58 13.05
N ALA A 33 -8.37 17.34 12.95
CA ALA A 33 -7.78 16.38 12.00
C ALA A 33 -7.95 16.81 10.54
N GLY A 34 -9.11 17.36 10.17
CA GLY A 34 -9.37 17.89 8.83
C GLY A 34 -8.42 19.03 8.48
N GLU A 35 -8.24 19.99 9.39
CA GLU A 35 -7.29 21.08 9.21
C GLU A 35 -5.85 20.58 8.97
N LEU A 36 -5.38 19.63 9.78
CA LEU A 36 -4.05 19.04 9.63
C LEU A 36 -3.90 18.26 8.31
N LEU A 37 -4.99 17.64 7.84
CA LEU A 37 -5.05 16.93 6.56
C LEU A 37 -5.37 17.85 5.38
N GLY A 38 -5.57 19.16 5.59
CA GLY A 38 -5.96 20.10 4.55
C GLY A 38 -7.27 19.74 3.83
N VAL A 39 -8.23 19.16 4.55
CA VAL A 39 -9.59 18.85 4.06
C VAL A 39 -10.62 19.40 5.04
N SER A 40 -11.85 19.63 4.59
CA SER A 40 -12.90 20.06 5.53
C SER A 40 -13.27 18.94 6.50
N TRP A 41 -13.77 19.29 7.68
CA TRP A 41 -14.27 18.33 8.65
C TRP A 41 -15.37 17.43 8.06
N SER A 42 -16.19 17.98 7.14
CA SER A 42 -17.28 17.27 6.48
C SER A 42 -16.75 16.26 5.48
N SER A 43 -15.74 16.62 4.68
CA SER A 43 -15.08 15.67 3.78
C SER A 43 -14.43 14.54 4.56
N LEU A 44 -13.75 14.85 5.68
CA LEU A 44 -13.19 13.81 6.54
C LEU A 44 -14.28 12.91 7.14
N ALA A 45 -15.45 13.46 7.50
CA ALA A 45 -16.58 12.66 7.95
C ALA A 45 -17.11 11.73 6.84
N ASP A 46 -17.24 12.23 5.61
CA ASP A 46 -17.69 11.45 4.46
C ASP A 46 -16.73 10.31 4.12
N TYR A 47 -15.42 10.55 4.22
CA TYR A 47 -14.38 9.52 4.03
C TYR A 47 -14.49 8.41 5.08
N GLU A 48 -14.64 8.79 6.34
CA GLU A 48 -14.75 7.85 7.46
C GLU A 48 -16.10 7.12 7.53
N TRP A 49 -17.13 7.66 6.89
CA TRP A 49 -18.40 6.96 6.68
C TRP A 49 -18.41 6.12 5.40
N GLY A 50 -17.37 6.20 4.56
CA GLY A 50 -17.31 5.52 3.28
C GLY A 50 -18.31 6.04 2.25
N LEU A 51 -18.80 7.27 2.43
CA LEU A 51 -19.73 7.92 1.50
C LEU A 51 -19.02 8.41 0.24
N THR A 52 -17.78 8.87 0.40
CA THR A 52 -16.96 9.41 -0.69
C THR A 52 -15.61 8.71 -0.73
N LYS A 53 -15.12 8.42 -1.95
CA LYS A 53 -13.77 7.89 -2.15
C LYS A 53 -12.73 8.93 -1.76
N VAL A 54 -11.73 8.48 -1.01
CA VAL A 54 -10.66 9.35 -0.53
C VAL A 54 -9.65 9.56 -1.67
N PRO A 55 -9.33 10.83 -2.02
CA PRO A 55 -8.26 11.13 -2.96
C PRO A 55 -6.91 10.56 -2.49
N VAL A 56 -6.09 10.10 -3.42
CA VAL A 56 -4.84 9.39 -3.08
C VAL A 56 -3.88 10.25 -2.26
N ASP A 57 -3.78 11.55 -2.56
CA ASP A 57 -2.94 12.51 -1.84
C ASP A 57 -3.38 12.71 -0.39
N VAL A 58 -4.69 12.62 -0.13
CA VAL A 58 -5.26 12.67 1.22
C VAL A 58 -4.92 11.39 1.97
N VAL A 59 -4.97 10.22 1.31
CA VAL A 59 -4.57 8.94 1.94
C VAL A 59 -3.09 8.94 2.31
N CYS A 60 -2.21 9.48 1.47
CA CYS A 60 -0.79 9.67 1.80
C CYS A 60 -0.62 10.52 3.06
N ARG A 61 -1.28 11.69 3.12
CA ARG A 61 -1.25 12.55 4.31
C ARG A 61 -1.83 11.87 5.54
N MET A 62 -2.89 11.07 5.40
CA MET A 62 -3.46 10.29 6.49
C MET A 62 -2.47 9.27 7.05
N ALA A 63 -1.80 8.50 6.19
CA ALA A 63 -0.81 7.50 6.63
C ALA A 63 0.35 8.15 7.41
N ASP A 64 0.84 9.28 6.92
CA ASP A 64 1.93 10.03 7.56
C ASP A 64 1.52 10.67 8.89
N LEU A 65 0.33 11.28 8.92
CA LEU A 65 -0.20 11.97 10.10
C LEU A 65 -0.61 10.97 11.19
N TYR A 66 -1.24 9.85 10.81
CA TYR A 66 -1.72 8.84 11.73
C TYR A 66 -0.64 7.84 12.16
N LYS A 67 0.55 7.89 11.54
CA LYS A 67 1.64 6.93 11.75
C LYS A 67 1.20 5.49 11.46
N ASP A 68 0.37 5.32 10.43
CA ASP A 68 -0.16 4.03 9.99
C ASP A 68 0.19 3.78 8.51
N PRO A 69 1.42 3.34 8.20
CA PRO A 69 1.83 3.07 6.83
C PRO A 69 1.05 1.93 6.19
N SER A 70 0.47 1.02 6.98
CA SER A 70 -0.36 -0.07 6.46
C SER A 70 -1.65 0.41 5.79
N LEU A 71 -2.06 1.66 6.07
CA LEU A 71 -3.19 2.32 5.43
C LEU A 71 -2.98 2.50 3.92
N LEU A 72 -1.74 2.78 3.48
CA LEU A 72 -1.38 2.88 2.06
C LEU A 72 -1.58 1.54 1.35
N ASN A 73 -1.05 0.46 1.95
CA ASN A 73 -1.16 -0.88 1.39
C ASN A 73 -2.61 -1.35 1.31
N TRP A 74 -3.39 -1.10 2.38
CA TRP A 74 -4.81 -1.39 2.38
C TRP A 74 -5.56 -0.62 1.29
N TYR A 75 -5.27 0.69 1.14
CA TYR A 75 -5.88 1.52 0.09
C TYR A 75 -5.57 0.96 -1.29
N CYS A 76 -4.30 0.71 -1.60
CA CYS A 76 -3.86 0.17 -2.88
C CYS A 76 -4.56 -1.16 -3.21
N CYS A 77 -4.70 -2.06 -2.23
CA CYS A 77 -5.29 -3.38 -2.44
C CYS A 77 -6.82 -3.41 -2.46
N LYS A 78 -7.52 -2.45 -1.85
CA LYS A 78 -8.98 -2.53 -1.62
C LYS A 78 -9.78 -1.39 -2.25
N GLU A 79 -9.19 -0.19 -2.32
CA GLU A 79 -9.89 1.05 -2.65
C GLU A 79 -9.35 1.75 -3.90
N CYS A 80 -8.05 1.62 -4.19
CA CYS A 80 -7.40 2.31 -5.30
C CYS A 80 -8.05 1.88 -6.63
N PRO A 81 -8.56 2.85 -7.43
CA PRO A 81 -9.17 2.54 -8.72
C PRO A 81 -8.13 2.08 -9.76
N ILE A 82 -6.85 2.34 -9.53
CA ILE A 82 -5.75 1.98 -10.43
C ILE A 82 -5.19 0.60 -10.08
N CYS A 83 -4.78 0.39 -8.81
CA CYS A 83 -4.09 -0.83 -8.39
C CYS A 83 -5.02 -2.03 -8.12
N ARG A 84 -6.35 -1.87 -8.26
CA ARG A 84 -7.26 -3.02 -8.27
C ARG A 84 -6.97 -4.00 -9.41
N SER A 85 -6.24 -3.57 -10.46
CA SER A 85 -5.91 -4.37 -11.64
C SER A 85 -4.39 -4.53 -11.86
N GLU A 86 -3.64 -4.89 -10.82
CA GLU A 86 -2.23 -5.33 -10.91
C GLU A 86 -1.13 -4.24 -10.88
N GLN A 87 0.07 -4.71 -10.56
CA GLN A 87 1.29 -3.94 -10.28
C GLN A 87 1.94 -3.49 -11.60
N LEU A 88 2.11 -2.18 -11.77
CA LEU A 88 2.43 -1.57 -13.05
C LEU A 88 3.95 -1.43 -13.24
N SER A 89 4.52 -2.20 -14.15
CA SER A 89 5.63 -1.69 -14.96
C SER A 89 5.08 -0.64 -15.94
N THR A 90 5.87 0.36 -16.31
CA THR A 90 5.49 1.36 -17.34
C THR A 90 6.30 1.20 -18.62
N GLU A 91 7.27 0.29 -18.61
CA GLU A 91 8.17 -0.03 -19.72
C GLU A 91 8.15 -1.55 -19.95
N MET A 92 8.33 -1.98 -21.19
CA MET A 92 8.37 -3.39 -21.59
C MET A 92 9.65 -3.66 -22.38
N ASP A 93 10.61 -4.35 -21.78
CA ASP A 93 11.70 -5.01 -22.47
C ASP A 93 11.19 -6.29 -23.18
N ASP A 94 12.04 -6.93 -23.99
CA ASP A 94 11.69 -8.24 -24.56
C ASP A 94 11.72 -9.35 -23.49
N ILE A 95 10.97 -10.44 -23.72
CA ILE A 95 10.87 -11.55 -22.75
C ILE A 95 12.21 -12.19 -22.39
N ARG A 96 13.23 -12.13 -23.27
CA ARG A 96 14.57 -12.67 -22.98
C ARG A 96 15.30 -11.77 -21.99
N GLY A 97 15.20 -10.44 -22.16
CA GLY A 97 15.77 -9.48 -21.23
C GLY A 97 15.19 -9.62 -19.82
N ILE A 98 13.87 -9.77 -19.74
CA ILE A 98 13.15 -10.02 -18.47
C ILE A 98 13.60 -11.35 -17.85
N ALA A 99 13.65 -12.44 -18.63
CA ALA A 99 14.05 -13.75 -18.14
C ALA A 99 15.49 -13.78 -17.64
N LEU A 100 16.43 -13.11 -18.32
CA LEU A 100 17.82 -13.03 -17.90
C LEU A 100 17.95 -12.28 -16.57
N ARG A 101 17.29 -11.13 -16.42
CA ARG A 101 17.27 -10.37 -15.16
C ARG A 101 16.66 -11.18 -14.03
N LEU A 102 15.58 -11.93 -14.28
CA LEU A 102 15.00 -12.81 -13.27
C LEU A 102 15.97 -13.92 -12.82
N MET A 103 16.80 -14.45 -13.73
CA MET A 103 17.81 -15.45 -13.37
C MET A 103 18.97 -14.87 -12.54
N VAL A 104 19.38 -13.62 -12.83
CA VAL A 104 20.52 -12.99 -12.15
C VAL A 104 20.12 -12.37 -10.82
N ASP A 105 19.00 -11.66 -10.79
CA ASP A 105 18.59 -10.81 -9.67
C ASP A 105 17.41 -11.40 -8.89
N GLY A 106 16.70 -12.40 -9.42
CA GLY A 106 15.48 -12.97 -8.81
C GLY A 106 15.72 -13.95 -7.66
N ASP A 107 16.97 -14.24 -7.30
CA ASP A 107 17.27 -15.09 -6.15
C ASP A 107 16.99 -14.35 -4.83
N THR A 108 16.02 -14.89 -4.07
CA THR A 108 15.55 -14.32 -2.81
C THR A 108 16.11 -15.03 -1.58
N GLU A 109 16.93 -16.08 -1.73
CA GLU A 109 17.37 -16.90 -0.60
C GLU A 109 18.16 -16.08 0.43
N ALA A 110 19.17 -15.35 -0.03
CA ALA A 110 19.97 -14.49 0.84
C ALA A 110 19.14 -13.37 1.49
N ILE A 111 18.18 -12.81 0.75
CA ILE A 111 17.29 -11.74 1.26
C ILE A 111 16.39 -12.29 2.37
N SER A 112 15.82 -13.48 2.15
CA SER A 112 14.92 -14.16 3.08
C SER A 112 15.63 -14.51 4.39
N GLN A 113 16.89 -14.95 4.32
CA GLN A 113 17.70 -15.22 5.52
C GLN A 113 17.91 -13.96 6.36
N VAL A 114 18.24 -12.82 5.74
CA VAL A 114 18.42 -11.55 6.46
C VAL A 114 17.12 -11.11 7.14
N ILE A 115 15.98 -11.17 6.45
CA ILE A 115 14.69 -10.80 7.02
C ILE A 115 14.32 -11.73 8.18
N ALA A 116 14.53 -13.04 8.00
CA ALA A 116 14.22 -14.03 9.03
C ALA A 116 15.08 -13.83 10.29
N GLU A 117 16.35 -13.41 10.16
CA GLU A 117 17.20 -13.06 11.29
C GLU A 117 16.68 -11.86 12.08
N ILE A 118 16.35 -10.77 11.38
CA ILE A 118 15.84 -9.53 11.98
C ILE A 118 14.46 -9.76 12.62
N ALA A 119 13.62 -10.59 12.02
CA ALA A 119 12.27 -10.83 12.52
C ALA A 119 12.20 -11.73 13.78
N LYS A 120 13.32 -12.29 14.26
CA LYS A 120 13.33 -13.31 15.34
C LYS A 120 12.70 -12.84 16.64
N ASP A 121 12.92 -11.60 17.02
CA ASP A 121 12.41 -11.01 18.25
C ASP A 121 11.11 -10.18 18.04
N GLY A 122 10.70 -10.03 16.77
CA GLY A 122 9.51 -9.29 16.36
C GLY A 122 9.68 -7.77 16.36
N ILE A 123 10.89 -7.23 16.57
CA ILE A 123 11.14 -5.79 16.66
C ILE A 123 12.35 -5.43 15.80
N ILE A 124 12.17 -4.54 14.83
CA ILE A 124 13.31 -4.04 14.04
C ILE A 124 14.04 -2.97 14.85
N SER A 125 15.23 -3.27 15.35
CA SER A 125 16.04 -2.34 16.14
C SER A 125 16.69 -1.24 15.28
N ASP A 126 17.19 -0.17 15.92
CA ASP A 126 17.85 0.93 15.20
C ASP A 126 19.11 0.50 14.43
N ASP A 127 19.83 -0.51 14.94
CA ASP A 127 21.01 -1.09 14.28
C ASP A 127 20.65 -2.06 13.14
N GLU A 128 19.43 -2.61 13.13
CA GLU A 128 18.93 -3.49 12.06
C GLU A 128 18.32 -2.74 10.88
N LYS A 129 17.85 -1.50 11.10
CA LYS A 129 17.23 -0.66 10.07
C LYS A 129 18.02 -0.60 8.76
N PRO A 130 19.35 -0.38 8.75
CA PRO A 130 20.10 -0.34 7.49
C PRO A 130 20.07 -1.67 6.73
N ARG A 131 20.18 -2.80 7.43
CA ARG A 131 20.13 -4.15 6.83
C ARG A 131 18.74 -4.46 6.28
N MET A 132 17.70 -4.12 7.04
CA MET A 132 16.30 -4.27 6.60
C MET A 132 16.02 -3.41 5.37
N GLN A 133 16.48 -2.16 5.34
CA GLN A 133 16.30 -1.26 4.19
C GLN A 133 16.98 -1.81 2.92
N GLU A 134 18.19 -2.34 3.03
CA GLU A 134 18.88 -2.98 1.90
C GLU A 134 18.14 -4.23 1.42
N ALA A 135 17.63 -5.06 2.34
CA ALA A 135 16.82 -6.22 1.99
C ALA A 135 15.53 -5.83 1.25
N MET A 136 14.82 -4.79 1.74
CA MET A 136 13.61 -4.28 1.08
C MET A 136 13.91 -3.73 -0.31
N LYS A 137 15.01 -2.98 -0.48
CA LYS A 137 15.41 -2.44 -1.77
C LYS A 137 15.63 -3.54 -2.83
N ARG A 138 16.26 -4.65 -2.45
CA ARG A 138 16.44 -5.79 -3.36
C ARG A 138 15.12 -6.46 -3.72
N LEU A 139 14.20 -6.61 -2.75
CA LEU A 139 12.85 -7.11 -3.05
C LEU A 139 12.09 -6.20 -4.01
N ASP A 140 12.23 -4.87 -3.88
CA ASP A 140 11.62 -3.91 -4.81
C ASP A 140 12.17 -4.06 -6.24
N GLU A 141 13.47 -4.31 -6.39
CA GLU A 141 14.11 -4.56 -7.70
C GLU A 141 13.56 -5.83 -8.35
N ILE A 142 13.42 -6.92 -7.58
CA ILE A 142 12.79 -8.16 -8.06
C ILE A 142 11.32 -7.92 -8.42
N GLY A 143 10.59 -7.18 -7.60
CA GLY A 143 9.20 -6.81 -7.83
C GLY A 143 8.98 -6.07 -9.16
N ARG A 144 9.94 -5.23 -9.58
CA ARG A 144 9.90 -4.55 -10.88
C ARG A 144 10.01 -5.55 -12.04
N ILE A 145 10.96 -6.49 -11.98
CA ILE A 145 11.14 -7.52 -13.01
C ILE A 145 9.87 -8.37 -13.15
N ILE A 146 9.25 -8.75 -12.03
CA ILE A 146 7.99 -9.51 -12.02
C ILE A 146 6.84 -8.69 -12.62
N SER A 147 6.74 -7.41 -12.26
CA SER A 147 5.69 -6.52 -12.79
C SER A 147 5.83 -6.32 -14.30
N GLU A 148 7.07 -6.23 -14.79
CA GLU A 148 7.38 -6.15 -16.22
C GLU A 148 7.02 -7.44 -16.96
N LEU A 149 7.33 -8.61 -16.38
CA LEU A 149 6.91 -9.90 -16.92
C LEU A 149 5.39 -10.02 -17.02
N ARG A 150 4.66 -9.57 -15.99
CA ARG A 150 3.20 -9.56 -16.00
C ARG A 150 2.65 -8.69 -17.13
N LEU A 151 3.18 -7.48 -17.29
CA LEU A 151 2.78 -6.57 -18.37
C LEU A 151 3.05 -7.18 -19.76
N TYR A 152 4.20 -7.85 -19.93
CA TYR A 152 4.50 -8.59 -21.15
C TYR A 152 3.48 -9.71 -21.38
N CYS A 153 3.23 -10.55 -20.38
CA CYS A 153 2.25 -11.62 -20.46
C CYS A 153 0.85 -11.08 -20.78
N GLN A 154 0.41 -10.00 -20.13
CA GLN A 154 -0.89 -9.38 -20.38
C GLN A 154 -1.07 -9.00 -21.86
N LYS A 155 -0.06 -8.36 -22.45
CA LYS A 155 -0.09 -7.95 -23.86
C LYS A 155 -0.25 -9.12 -24.84
N TYR A 156 0.30 -10.29 -24.52
CA TYR A 156 0.42 -11.41 -25.47
C TYR A 156 -0.42 -12.64 -25.09
N LEU A 157 -1.01 -12.68 -23.91
CA LEU A 157 -1.84 -13.79 -23.41
C LEU A 157 -3.31 -13.40 -23.23
N GLU A 158 -3.71 -12.12 -23.35
CA GLU A 158 -5.11 -11.67 -23.27
C GLU A 158 -5.84 -11.59 -24.64
N GLU A 159 -5.65 -12.58 -25.52
CA GLU A 159 -6.54 -12.83 -26.67
C GLU A 159 -6.96 -14.31 -26.72
N ASP A 160 -8.12 -14.66 -26.10
CA ASP A 160 -9.03 -15.73 -26.57
C ASP A 160 -10.40 -15.77 -25.85
N ASP A 161 -11.14 -14.64 -25.81
CA ASP A 161 -12.59 -14.64 -25.49
C ASP A 161 -13.41 -14.18 -26.71
N GLY A 162 -13.10 -14.78 -27.88
CA GLY A 162 -13.83 -14.57 -29.13
C GLY A 162 -14.17 -15.91 -29.79
N ASP A 163 -15.48 -16.17 -29.88
CA ASP A 163 -16.14 -17.18 -30.72
C ASP A 163 -16.28 -18.63 -30.21
N GLU A 164 -17.07 -18.83 -29.15
CA GLU A 164 -17.99 -19.98 -29.06
C GLU A 164 -19.44 -19.51 -28.83
N GLN A 165 -20.07 -19.03 -29.90
CA GLN A 165 -21.53 -19.15 -30.07
C GLN A 165 -21.79 -19.81 -31.43
N GLY A 166 -21.77 -21.14 -31.43
CA GLY A 166 -22.34 -22.00 -32.46
C GLY A 166 -23.59 -22.68 -31.93
#